data_AF-A0AAQ3KB87-F1
#
_entry.id   AF-A0AAQ3KB87-F1
#
_cell.length_a   1.000
_cell.length_b   1.000
_cell.length_c   1.000
_cell.angle_alpha   90.00
_cell.angle_beta   90.00
_cell.angle_gamma   90.00
#
_symmetry.space_group_name_H-M   'P 1'
#
loop_
_entity.id
_entity.type
_entity.pdbx_description
1 polymer ?
#
loop_
_entity_poly.entity_id
_entity_poly.type
_entity_poly.pdbx_seq_one_letter_code
_entity_poly.pdbx_strand_id
1 'polypeptide(L)'
;MGGAALVQWRLETGRTHQIRAHARYLGIPLLGDEVYGGTKSMALSLLRPRTPPTYHGYLSNIMSKLQRPCLHALSLGFKHPHTGEFLRFSCPPPDDFSEVLDQLRIISNGCAKNYENKAD
;
A
#
# COMPACT_ATOMS: atom_id res chain seq x y z
N MET A 1 -5.34 -11.14 10.40
CA MET A 1 -5.77 -11.12 8.99
C MET A 1 -5.15 -9.91 8.30
N GLY A 2 -4.71 -10.07 7.05
CA GLY A 2 -4.17 -8.98 6.24
C GLY A 2 -3.21 -9.55 5.20
N GLY A 3 -3.60 -9.51 3.92
CA GLY A 3 -2.70 -9.81 2.80
C GLY A 3 -1.91 -8.59 2.30
N ALA A 4 -2.13 -7.43 2.92
CA ALA A 4 -1.45 -6.17 2.68
C ALA A 4 -1.50 -5.31 3.95
N ALA A 5 -0.59 -4.34 4.06
CA ALA A 5 -0.53 -3.39 5.17
C ALA A 5 -0.22 -1.98 4.65
N LEU A 6 -0.80 -0.95 5.28
CA LEU A 6 -0.43 0.44 5.06
C LEU A 6 0.74 0.79 5.99
N VAL A 7 1.86 1.24 5.43
CA VAL A 7 3.09 1.53 6.19
C VAL A 7 3.53 2.97 5.92
N GLN A 8 3.92 3.68 6.98
CA GLN A 8 4.57 4.98 6.89
C GLN A 8 6.10 4.82 6.98
N TRP A 9 6.81 5.35 5.99
CA TRP A 9 8.27 5.41 5.98
C TRP A 9 8.73 6.82 6.33
N ARG A 10 9.74 6.94 7.19
CA ARG A 10 10.47 8.19 7.46
C ARG A 10 11.89 8.03 6.96
N LEU A 11 12.30 8.89 6.04
CA LEU A 11 13.59 8.79 5.37
C LEU A 11 14.66 9.55 6.15
N GLU A 12 15.73 8.85 6.52
CA GLU A 12 16.97 9.46 7.02
C GLU A 12 17.99 9.70 5.89
N THR A 13 17.88 8.92 4.82
CA THR A 13 18.72 9.02 3.61
C THR A 13 17.84 8.93 2.36
N GLY A 14 18.38 9.40 1.22
CA GLY A 14 17.66 9.52 -0.06
C GLY A 14 18.27 8.69 -1.19
N ARG A 15 18.67 7.44 -0.94
CA ARG A 15 19.23 6.57 -1.98
C ARG A 15 18.19 6.21 -3.04
N THR A 16 18.64 5.95 -4.26
CA THR A 16 17.78 5.52 -5.38
C THR A 16 16.97 4.28 -4.99
N HIS A 17 15.64 4.36 -5.16
CA HIS A 17 14.71 3.27 -4.85
C HIS A 17 14.75 2.73 -3.41
N GLN A 18 15.29 3.48 -2.46
CA GLN A 18 15.58 3.01 -1.10
C GLN A 18 14.41 2.26 -0.46
N ILE A 19 13.21 2.86 -0.39
CA ILE A 19 12.04 2.22 0.21
C ILE A 19 11.68 0.91 -0.49
N ARG A 20 11.71 0.88 -1.83
CA ARG A 20 11.35 -0.29 -2.65
C ARG A 20 12.29 -1.47 -2.40
N ALA A 21 13.59 -1.20 -2.40
CA ALA A 21 14.62 -2.21 -2.14
C ALA A 21 14.53 -2.75 -0.70
N HIS A 22 14.35 -1.88 0.29
CA HIS A 22 14.20 -2.29 1.69
C HIS A 22 12.93 -3.10 1.92
N ALA A 23 11.80 -2.69 1.36
CA ALA A 23 10.53 -3.41 1.46
C ALA A 23 10.66 -4.85 0.91
N ARG A 24 11.30 -5.01 -0.25
CA ARG A 24 11.57 -6.32 -0.84
C ARG A 24 12.55 -7.17 -0.03
N TYR A 25 13.59 -6.56 0.52
CA TYR A 25 14.54 -7.23 1.41
C TYR A 25 13.85 -7.77 2.67
N LEU A 26 12.94 -6.99 3.25
CA LEU A 26 12.13 -7.40 4.41
C LEU A 26 11.04 -8.44 4.07
N GLY A 27 10.90 -8.84 2.81
CA GLY A 27 9.87 -9.79 2.37
C GLY A 27 8.46 -9.19 2.26
N ILE A 28 8.34 -7.86 2.31
CA ILE A 28 7.07 -7.12 2.25
C ILE A 28 7.10 -6.09 1.09
N PRO A 29 7.24 -6.53 -0.17
CA PRO A 29 7.37 -5.62 -1.30
C PRO A 29 6.12 -4.74 -1.48
N LEU A 30 6.31 -3.56 -2.07
CA LEU A 30 5.22 -2.60 -2.30
C LEU A 30 4.26 -3.13 -3.37
N LEU A 31 2.96 -3.06 -3.15
CA LEU A 31 1.96 -3.44 -4.16
C LEU A 31 2.17 -2.63 -5.45
N GLY A 32 2.07 -3.29 -6.61
CA GLY A 32 2.28 -2.66 -7.92
C GLY A 32 3.75 -2.41 -8.27
N ASP A 33 4.70 -2.91 -7.47
CA ASP A 33 6.12 -2.80 -7.77
C ASP A 33 6.62 -3.95 -8.64
N GLU A 34 6.57 -3.75 -9.95
CA GLU A 34 6.99 -4.75 -10.95
C GLU A 34 8.50 -5.03 -10.94
N VAL A 35 9.34 -4.13 -10.38
CA VAL A 35 10.79 -4.31 -10.34
C VAL A 35 11.24 -5.02 -9.06
N TYR A 36 10.66 -4.65 -7.92
CA TYR A 36 11.04 -5.18 -6.60
C TYR A 36 10.05 -6.23 -6.09
N GLY A 37 9.38 -6.97 -6.98
CA GLY A 37 8.67 -8.21 -6.64
C GLY A 37 7.29 -8.04 -5.99
N GLY A 38 6.72 -6.84 -6.01
CA GLY A 38 5.34 -6.58 -5.58
C GLY A 38 4.35 -6.59 -6.74
N THR A 39 4.54 -7.51 -7.67
CA THR A 39 3.74 -7.61 -8.91
C THR A 39 2.26 -7.84 -8.59
N LYS A 40 1.38 -7.47 -9.53
CA LYS A 40 -0.07 -7.70 -9.39
C LYS A 40 -0.40 -9.18 -9.11
N SER A 41 0.31 -10.09 -9.77
CA SER A 41 0.14 -11.54 -9.58
C SER A 41 0.50 -11.97 -8.15
N MET A 42 1.61 -11.45 -7.62
CA MET A 42 2.06 -11.71 -6.25
C MET A 42 1.08 -11.14 -5.22
N ALA A 43 0.56 -9.93 -5.43
CA ALA A 43 -0.47 -9.36 -4.58
C ALA A 43 -1.75 -10.22 -4.56
N LEU A 44 -2.22 -10.67 -5.75
CA LEU A 44 -3.41 -11.51 -5.86
C LEU A 44 -3.22 -12.88 -5.20
N SER A 45 -2.04 -13.51 -5.28
CA SER A 45 -1.78 -14.80 -4.64
C SER A 45 -1.79 -14.69 -3.10
N LEU A 46 -1.42 -13.54 -2.54
CA LEU A 46 -1.49 -13.28 -1.11
C LEU A 46 -2.89 -12.88 -0.65
N LEU A 47 -3.62 -12.12 -1.45
CA LEU A 47 -4.94 -11.62 -1.08
C LEU A 47 -6.03 -12.68 -1.24
N ARG A 48 -6.10 -13.40 -2.37
CA ARG A 48 -7.19 -14.33 -2.69
C ARG A 48 -7.46 -15.39 -1.62
N PRO A 49 -6.45 -16.09 -1.04
CA PRO A 49 -6.68 -17.09 0.00
C PRO A 49 -7.25 -16.51 1.30
N ARG A 50 -7.10 -15.20 1.51
CA ARG A 50 -7.51 -14.48 2.72
C ARG A 50 -8.83 -13.72 2.54
N THR A 51 -9.48 -13.91 1.39
CA THR A 51 -10.70 -13.19 1.01
C THR A 51 -11.73 -14.16 0.42
N PRO A 52 -13.04 -13.98 0.71
CA PRO A 52 -14.08 -14.81 0.11
C PRO A 52 -14.02 -14.79 -1.43
N PRO A 53 -14.36 -15.91 -2.11
CA PRO A 53 -14.36 -16.00 -3.57
C PRO A 53 -15.18 -14.90 -4.26
N THR A 54 -16.22 -14.40 -3.61
CA THR A 54 -17.06 -13.28 -4.09
C THR A 54 -16.25 -12.01 -4.39
N TYR A 55 -15.13 -11.79 -3.72
CA TYR A 55 -14.27 -10.63 -3.92
C TYR A 55 -13.15 -10.85 -4.97
N HIS A 56 -12.94 -12.07 -5.49
CA HIS A 56 -11.75 -12.37 -6.32
C HIS A 56 -11.74 -11.61 -7.66
N GLY A 57 -12.91 -11.47 -8.31
CA GLY A 57 -13.05 -10.67 -9.52
C GLY A 57 -12.78 -9.19 -9.24
N TYR A 58 -13.33 -8.68 -8.13
CA TYR A 58 -13.14 -7.31 -7.69
C TYR A 58 -11.68 -6.99 -7.34
N LEU A 59 -11.00 -7.89 -6.60
CA LEU A 59 -9.57 -7.83 -6.30
C LEU A 59 -8.73 -7.72 -7.58
N SER A 60 -9.06 -8.53 -8.58
CA SER A 60 -8.33 -8.52 -9.86
C SER A 60 -8.50 -7.19 -10.59
N ASN A 61 -9.70 -6.60 -10.55
CA ASN A 61 -9.97 -5.27 -11.10
C ASN A 61 -9.18 -4.17 -10.38
N ILE A 62 -9.24 -4.09 -9.05
CA ILE A 62 -8.53 -3.03 -8.31
C ILE A 62 -7.01 -3.16 -8.45
N MET A 63 -6.46 -4.38 -8.47
CA MET A 63 -5.02 -4.59 -8.66
C MET A 63 -4.59 -4.21 -10.09
N SER A 64 -5.48 -4.34 -11.08
CA SER A 64 -5.19 -3.92 -12.46
C SER A 64 -4.93 -2.40 -12.57
N LYS A 65 -5.57 -1.60 -11.72
CA LYS A 65 -5.44 -0.14 -11.67
C LYS A 65 -4.09 0.35 -11.15
N LEU A 66 -3.33 -0.49 -10.45
CA LEU A 66 -2.00 -0.14 -9.95
C LEU A 66 -0.99 -0.13 -11.11
N GLN A 67 -0.66 1.04 -11.63
CA GLN A 67 0.34 1.16 -12.72
C GLN A 67 1.75 1.51 -12.22
N ARG A 68 1.91 1.67 -10.90
CA ARG A 68 3.14 2.07 -10.24
C ARG A 68 3.16 1.48 -8.82
N PRO A 69 4.33 1.47 -8.16
CA PRO A 69 4.39 1.11 -6.76
C PRO A 69 3.41 1.95 -5.93
N CYS A 70 2.66 1.31 -5.04
CA CYS A 70 1.85 1.93 -3.99
C CYS A 70 2.76 2.65 -2.98
N LEU A 71 3.37 3.74 -3.43
CA LEU A 71 4.27 4.59 -2.68
C LEU A 71 3.89 6.04 -2.95
N HIS A 72 3.76 6.83 -1.90
CA HIS A 72 3.39 8.24 -1.98
C HIS A 72 4.17 9.07 -0.96
N ALA A 73 4.70 10.21 -1.40
CA ALA A 73 5.38 11.16 -0.54
C ALA A 73 4.34 12.08 0.14
N LEU A 74 3.87 11.67 1.32
CA LEU A 74 2.79 12.35 2.03
C LEU A 74 3.16 13.74 2.55
N SER A 75 4.37 13.89 3.09
CA SER A 75 4.82 15.14 3.70
C SER A 75 6.30 15.37 3.49
N LEU A 76 6.67 16.64 3.30
CA LEU A 76 8.05 17.12 3.23
C LEU A 76 8.22 18.27 4.23
N GLY A 77 9.27 18.22 5.04
CA GLY A 77 9.60 19.30 5.97
C GLY A 77 11.08 19.62 5.93
N PHE A 78 11.42 20.91 5.89
CA PHE A 78 12.80 21.37 5.90
C PHE A 78 12.89 22.82 6.41
N LYS A 79 14.08 23.22 6.86
CA LYS A 79 14.38 24.60 7.22
C LYS A 79 14.57 25.42 5.94
N HIS A 80 13.81 26.49 5.76
CA HIS A 80 13.93 27.36 4.59
C HIS A 80 15.36 27.94 4.51
N PRO A 81 16.04 27.85 3.36
CA PRO A 81 17.46 28.18 3.26
C PRO A 81 17.77 29.66 3.48
N HIS A 82 16.81 30.56 3.21
CA HIS A 82 17.01 32.00 3.36
C HIS A 82 16.46 32.55 4.68
N THR A 83 15.26 32.13 5.09
CA THR A 83 14.58 32.69 6.29
C THR A 83 14.88 31.91 7.55
N GLY A 84 15.33 30.66 7.44
CA GLY A 84 15.57 29.79 8.58
C GLY A 84 14.30 29.28 9.27
N GLU A 85 13.11 29.62 8.78
CA GLU A 85 11.84 29.12 9.31
C GLU A 85 11.62 27.66 8.89
N PHE A 86 10.96 26.89 9.73
CA PHE A 86 10.61 25.51 9.39
C PHE A 86 9.38 25.49 8.48
N LEU A 87 9.54 24.95 7.27
CA LEU A 87 8.45 24.77 6.32
C LEU A 87 7.98 23.32 6.34
N ARG A 88 6.67 23.13 6.19
CA ARG A 88 6.06 21.81 6.06
C ARG A 88 5.01 21.82 4.96
N PHE A 89 5.15 20.87 4.05
CA PHE A 89 4.23 20.61 2.95
C PHE A 89 3.57 19.25 3.14
N SER A 90 2.33 19.13 2.70
CA SER A 90 1.61 17.85 2.68
C SER A 90 0.78 17.74 1.42
N CYS A 91 0.68 16.53 0.87
CA CYS A 91 -0.14 16.23 -0.28
C CYS A 91 -0.87 14.90 -0.03
N PRO A 92 -2.21 14.85 -0.14
CA PRO A 92 -2.95 13.60 0.01
C PRO A 92 -2.50 12.57 -1.03
N PRO A 93 -2.64 11.26 -0.76
CA PRO A 93 -2.38 10.25 -1.76
C PRO A 93 -3.28 10.46 -2.99
N PRO A 94 -2.76 10.22 -4.20
CA PRO A 94 -3.55 10.28 -5.42
C PRO A 94 -4.67 9.22 -5.42
N ASP A 95 -5.68 9.44 -6.27
CA ASP A 95 -6.92 8.68 -6.29
C ASP A 95 -6.71 7.18 -6.51
N ASP A 96 -5.74 6.79 -7.33
CA ASP A 96 -5.38 5.39 -7.58
C ASP A 96 -4.92 4.67 -6.30
N PHE A 97 -4.11 5.34 -5.48
CA PHE A 97 -3.66 4.83 -4.18
C PHE A 97 -4.85 4.76 -3.21
N SER A 98 -5.58 5.86 -3.07
CA SER A 98 -6.67 5.99 -2.11
C SER A 98 -7.79 4.98 -2.38
N GLU A 99 -8.17 4.81 -3.64
CA GLU A 99 -9.18 3.83 -4.06
C GLU A 99 -8.74 2.41 -3.66
N VAL A 100 -7.52 1.99 -4.00
CA VAL A 100 -7.04 0.65 -3.67
C VAL A 100 -6.99 0.43 -2.15
N LEU A 101 -6.54 1.43 -1.39
CA LEU A 101 -6.48 1.36 0.06
C LEU A 101 -7.87 1.16 0.69
N ASP A 102 -8.86 1.94 0.26
CA ASP A 102 -10.21 1.86 0.80
C ASP A 102 -10.88 0.53 0.46
N GLN A 103 -10.62 0.01 -0.74
CA GLN A 103 -11.12 -1.31 -1.12
C GLN A 103 -10.50 -2.44 -0.29
N LEU A 104 -9.19 -2.39 -0.05
CA LEU A 104 -8.53 -3.37 0.82
C LEU A 104 -9.07 -3.31 2.26
N ARG A 105 -9.42 -2.11 2.76
CA ARG A 105 -10.06 -1.95 4.08
C ARG A 105 -11.47 -2.55 4.12
N ILE A 106 -12.29 -2.31 3.11
CA ILE A 106 -13.64 -2.88 3.00
C ILE A 106 -13.56 -4.41 3.02
N ILE A 107 -12.67 -4.98 2.21
CA ILE A 107 -12.48 -6.43 2.14
C ILE A 107 -12.01 -6.99 3.49
N SER A 108 -11.05 -6.33 4.14
CA SER A 108 -10.56 -6.74 5.47
C SER A 108 -11.68 -6.74 6.51
N ASN A 109 -12.50 -5.68 6.55
CA ASN A 109 -13.60 -5.53 7.50
C ASN A 109 -14.75 -6.51 7.22
N GLY A 110 -15.09 -6.71 5.93
CA GLY A 110 -16.09 -7.69 5.53
C GLY A 110 -15.66 -9.13 5.83
N CYS A 111 -14.37 -9.43 5.68
CA CYS A 111 -13.81 -10.71 6.06
C CYS A 111 -13.92 -10.93 7.58
N ALA A 112 -13.52 -9.95 8.40
CA ALA A 112 -13.60 -10.05 9.87
C ALA A 112 -15.03 -10.39 10.36
N LYS A 113 -16.05 -9.68 9.85
CA LYS A 113 -17.46 -9.93 10.20
C LYS A 113 -17.95 -11.31 9.81
N ASN A 114 -17.49 -11.86 8.70
CA ASN A 114 -17.89 -13.20 8.24
C ASN A 114 -17.25 -14.34 9.06
N TYR A 115 -16.14 -14.09 9.74
CA TYR A 115 -15.53 -15.08 10.63
C TYR A 115 -16.25 -15.15 11.99
N GLU A 116 -16.66 -14.01 12.54
CA GLU A 116 -17.45 -13.97 13.78
C GLU A 116 -18.77 -14.73 13.65
N ASN A 117 -19.50 -14.53 12.54
CA ASN A 117 -20.78 -15.22 12.28
C ASN A 117 -20.66 -16.73 11.96
N LYS A 118 -19.45 -17.29 11.88
CA LYS A 118 -19.21 -18.70 11.53
C LYS A 118 -18.63 -19.51 12.70
N ALA A 119 -18.41 -18.85 13.83
CA ALA A 119 -17.89 -19.45 15.06
C ALA A 119 -19.00 -19.84 16.07
N ASP A 120 -20.26 -19.67 15.68
CA ASP A 120 -21.47 -20.09 16.40
C ASP A 120 -22.11 -21.33 15.75
#